data_AF-A0A1B6AJZ9-F1
#
_entry.id   AF-A0A1B6AJZ9-F1
#
_cell.length_a   1.000
_cell.length_b   1.000
_cell.length_c   1.000
_cell.angle_alpha   90.00
_cell.angle_beta   90.00
_cell.angle_gamma   90.00
#
_symmetry.space_group_name_H-M   'P 1'
#
loop_
_entity.id
_entity.type
_entity.pdbx_description
1 polymer ?
#
loop_
_entity_poly.entity_id
_entity_poly.type
_entity_poly.pdbx_seq_one_letter_code
_entity_poly.pdbx_strand_id
1 'polypeptide(L)'
;MTPRHDKTRNLTRYRVTATWPARTVTFSNSDRRQVNAKARKWAKDGALVVVERAKSYEWQHDRTFDGPAMLAEQEQARAEAEAAAHRRAVDEQLAKQTARFVERVLAEHAEAEHDRHARLMQRPPVPRRAEGRLTAAHVVAGRGIR
;
A
#
# COMPACT_ATOMS: atom_id res chain seq x y z
N MET A 1 -62.99 -35.94 -24.63
CA MET A 1 -61.54 -36.22 -24.42
C MET A 1 -60.84 -34.90 -24.15
N THR A 2 -60.59 -34.57 -22.89
CA THR A 2 -59.87 -33.36 -22.52
C THR A 2 -58.38 -33.58 -22.79
N PRO A 3 -57.69 -32.69 -23.51
CA PRO A 3 -56.26 -32.84 -23.76
C PRO A 3 -55.52 -32.76 -22.42
N ARG A 4 -54.86 -33.86 -22.06
CA ARG A 4 -54.00 -33.95 -20.89
C ARG A 4 -52.80 -33.04 -21.17
N HIS A 5 -52.82 -31.83 -20.62
CA HIS A 5 -51.66 -30.95 -20.68
C HIS A 5 -50.51 -31.64 -19.97
N ASP A 6 -49.62 -32.24 -20.78
CA ASP A 6 -48.33 -32.70 -20.32
C ASP A 6 -47.52 -31.45 -19.97
N LYS A 7 -47.65 -31.01 -18.72
CA LYS A 7 -46.81 -29.97 -18.14
C LYS A 7 -45.43 -30.58 -17.98
N THR A 8 -44.67 -30.66 -19.07
CA THR A 8 -43.23 -30.89 -19.01
C THR A 8 -42.65 -29.79 -18.15
N ARG A 9 -42.44 -30.14 -16.88
CA ARG A 9 -41.90 -29.29 -15.86
C ARG A 9 -40.47 -29.01 -16.33
N ASN A 10 -40.24 -27.83 -16.89
CA ASN A 10 -38.90 -27.33 -17.24
C ASN A 10 -38.12 -27.18 -15.93
N LEU A 11 -37.66 -28.31 -15.39
CA LEU A 11 -36.89 -28.38 -14.16
C LEU A 11 -35.47 -27.98 -14.51
N THR A 12 -35.18 -26.69 -14.40
CA THR A 12 -33.80 -26.20 -14.44
C THR A 12 -33.03 -26.91 -13.32
N ARG A 13 -32.12 -27.80 -13.69
CA ARG A 13 -31.19 -28.46 -12.78
C ARG A 13 -29.80 -27.91 -13.00
N TYR A 14 -29.04 -27.81 -11.93
CA TYR A 14 -27.65 -27.44 -11.95
C TYR A 14 -26.82 -28.56 -11.36
N ARG A 15 -25.62 -28.75 -11.90
CA ARG A 15 -24.61 -29.69 -11.42
C ARG A 15 -23.33 -28.91 -11.15
N VAL A 16 -22.65 -29.24 -10.08
CA VAL A 16 -21.32 -28.75 -9.75
C VAL A 16 -20.40 -29.93 -9.57
N THR A 17 -19.26 -29.85 -10.24
CA THR A 17 -18.17 -30.80 -10.11
C THR A 17 -16.99 -30.03 -9.54
N ALA A 18 -16.52 -30.45 -8.37
CA ALA A 18 -15.33 -29.90 -7.72
C ALA A 18 -14.21 -30.93 -7.76
N THR A 19 -13.05 -30.51 -8.24
CA THR A 19 -11.86 -31.35 -8.43
C THR A 19 -10.72 -30.80 -7.60
N TRP A 20 -10.19 -31.63 -6.72
CA TRP A 20 -8.92 -31.47 -6.03
C TRP A 20 -7.91 -32.46 -6.61
N PRO A 21 -6.59 -32.29 -6.39
CA PRO A 21 -5.58 -33.24 -6.87
C PRO A 21 -5.84 -34.70 -6.45
N ALA A 22 -6.45 -34.91 -5.28
CA ALA A 22 -6.68 -36.24 -4.71
C ALA A 22 -8.15 -36.72 -4.74
N ARG A 23 -9.11 -35.88 -5.12
CA ARG A 23 -10.53 -36.26 -5.09
C ARG A 23 -11.41 -35.40 -6.01
N THR A 24 -12.50 -35.98 -6.48
CA THR A 24 -13.54 -35.28 -7.24
C THR A 24 -14.89 -35.50 -6.57
N VAL A 25 -15.68 -34.44 -6.42
CA VAL A 25 -17.02 -34.48 -5.80
C VAL A 25 -18.02 -33.81 -6.71
N THR A 26 -19.16 -34.47 -6.92
CA THR A 26 -20.26 -33.94 -7.74
C THR A 26 -21.49 -33.67 -6.87
N PHE A 27 -22.17 -32.55 -7.10
CA PHE A 27 -23.40 -32.19 -6.42
C PHE A 27 -24.38 -31.56 -7.40
N SER A 28 -25.66 -31.93 -7.31
CA SER A 28 -26.70 -31.38 -8.19
C SER A 28 -27.89 -30.87 -7.40
N ASN A 29 -28.46 -29.74 -7.80
CA ASN A 29 -29.64 -29.14 -7.19
C ASN A 29 -30.35 -28.24 -8.22
N SER A 30 -31.66 -27.99 -8.05
CA SER A 30 -32.42 -27.04 -8.88
C SER A 30 -32.20 -25.59 -8.48
N ASP A 31 -31.80 -25.31 -7.23
CA ASP A 31 -31.54 -23.95 -6.76
C ASP A 31 -30.13 -23.47 -7.15
N ARG A 32 -30.06 -22.56 -8.12
CA ARG A 32 -28.81 -21.94 -8.59
C ARG A 32 -28.03 -21.26 -7.46
N ARG A 33 -28.71 -20.66 -6.47
CA ARG A 33 -28.04 -19.92 -5.39
C ARG A 33 -27.29 -20.87 -4.47
N GLN A 34 -27.92 -21.98 -4.06
CA GLN A 34 -27.26 -22.99 -3.23
C GLN A 34 -26.07 -23.63 -3.95
N VAL A 35 -26.22 -23.89 -5.25
CA VAL A 35 -25.17 -24.47 -6.09
C VAL A 35 -23.97 -23.53 -6.18
N ASN A 36 -24.20 -22.24 -6.46
CA ASN A 36 -23.15 -21.23 -6.50
C ASN A 36 -22.49 -21.00 -5.13
N ALA A 37 -23.27 -21.02 -4.04
CA ALA A 37 -22.72 -20.91 -2.70
C ALA A 37 -21.76 -22.06 -2.37
N LYS A 38 -22.15 -23.29 -2.72
CA LYS A 38 -21.32 -24.48 -2.53
C LYS A 38 -20.08 -24.48 -3.44
N ALA A 39 -20.26 -24.06 -4.70
CA ALA A 39 -19.15 -23.92 -5.65
C ALA A 39 -18.08 -22.94 -5.15
N ARG A 40 -18.51 -21.76 -4.64
CA ARG A 40 -17.60 -20.78 -4.04
C ARG A 40 -16.91 -21.31 -2.79
N LYS A 41 -17.62 -22.07 -1.94
CA LYS A 41 -17.03 -22.69 -0.76
C LYS A 41 -15.92 -23.67 -1.16
N TRP A 42 -16.20 -24.57 -2.10
CA TRP A 42 -15.21 -25.52 -2.59
C TRP A 42 -14.04 -24.85 -3.32
N ALA A 43 -14.28 -23.78 -4.08
CA ALA A 43 -13.20 -22.99 -4.68
C ALA A 43 -12.30 -22.34 -3.61
N LYS A 44 -12.89 -21.78 -2.53
CA LYS A 44 -12.12 -21.29 -1.38
C LYS A 44 -11.30 -22.37 -0.68
N ASP A 45 -11.80 -23.61 -0.68
CA ASP A 45 -11.07 -24.79 -0.17
C ASP A 45 -10.03 -25.31 -1.20
N GLY A 46 -9.74 -24.58 -2.27
CA GLY A 46 -8.71 -24.91 -3.27
C GLY A 46 -9.13 -25.86 -4.38
N ALA A 47 -10.43 -26.10 -4.58
CA ALA A 47 -10.91 -26.93 -5.68
C ALA A 47 -11.02 -26.16 -7.00
N LEU A 48 -10.72 -26.82 -8.12
CA LEU A 48 -11.23 -26.40 -9.42
C LEU A 48 -12.71 -26.78 -9.51
N VAL A 49 -13.60 -25.81 -9.67
CA VAL A 49 -15.04 -26.06 -9.65
C VAL A 49 -15.69 -25.67 -10.98
N VAL A 50 -16.40 -26.61 -11.58
CA VAL A 50 -17.18 -26.42 -12.81
C VAL A 50 -18.66 -26.51 -12.47
N VAL A 51 -19.42 -25.47 -12.81
CA VAL A 51 -20.89 -25.39 -12.71
C VAL A 51 -21.48 -25.60 -14.09
N GLU A 52 -22.45 -26.50 -14.19
CA GLU A 52 -23.19 -26.80 -15.40
C GLU A 52 -24.70 -26.66 -15.15
N ARG A 53 -25.44 -26.27 -16.18
CA ARG A 53 -26.90 -26.17 -16.19
C ARG A 53 -27.48 -27.18 -17.17
N ALA A 54 -28.50 -27.91 -16.75
CA ALA A 54 -29.28 -28.76 -17.63
C ALA A 54 -30.03 -27.92 -18.67
N LYS A 55 -29.86 -28.25 -19.94
CA LYS A 55 -30.64 -27.72 -21.05
C LYS A 55 -31.08 -28.89 -21.92
N SER A 56 -32.38 -29.17 -21.93
CA SER A 56 -32.95 -30.35 -22.58
C SER A 56 -32.29 -31.64 -22.07
N TYR A 57 -31.57 -32.37 -22.94
CA TYR A 57 -30.91 -33.63 -22.62
C TYR A 57 -29.40 -33.48 -22.35
N GLU A 58 -28.88 -32.25 -22.32
CA GLU A 58 -27.45 -31.97 -22.21
C GLU A 58 -27.11 -31.08 -21.01
N TRP A 59 -25.91 -31.27 -20.47
CA TRP A 59 -25.32 -30.35 -19.49
C TRP A 59 -24.53 -29.29 -20.23
N GLN A 60 -24.91 -28.03 -20.04
CA GLN A 60 -24.18 -26.90 -20.60
C GLN A 60 -23.35 -26.23 -19.52
N HIS A 61 -22.11 -25.90 -19.85
CA HIS A 61 -21.24 -25.12 -18.98
C HIS A 61 -21.90 -23.77 -18.62
N ASP A 62 -21.98 -23.45 -17.32
CA ASP A 62 -22.47 -22.15 -16.82
C ASP A 62 -21.30 -21.31 -16.31
N ARG A 63 -20.40 -21.90 -15.51
CA ARG A 63 -19.30 -21.15 -14.87
C ARG A 63 -18.16 -22.04 -14.38
N THR A 64 -16.93 -21.52 -14.35
CA THR A 64 -15.78 -22.12 -13.65
C THR A 64 -15.32 -21.22 -12.49
N PHE A 65 -14.87 -21.84 -11.41
CA PHE A 65 -14.10 -21.21 -10.34
C PHE A 65 -12.76 -21.93 -10.20
N ASP A 66 -11.68 -21.17 -10.29
CA ASP A 66 -10.31 -21.68 -10.11
C ASP A 66 -9.88 -21.43 -8.65
N GLY A 67 -10.14 -22.42 -7.79
CA GLY A 67 -9.76 -22.35 -6.38
C GLY A 67 -8.26 -22.18 -6.14
N PRO A 68 -7.38 -22.96 -6.81
CA PRO A 68 -5.94 -22.79 -6.72
C PRO A 68 -5.46 -21.37 -7.07
N ALA A 69 -5.95 -20.79 -8.16
CA ALA A 69 -5.60 -19.41 -8.52
C ALA A 69 -6.06 -18.41 -7.45
N MET A 70 -7.28 -18.57 -6.92
CA MET A 70 -7.80 -17.72 -5.85
C MET A 70 -6.96 -17.80 -4.56
N LEU A 71 -6.46 -18.99 -4.22
CA LEU A 71 -5.58 -19.16 -3.06
C LEU A 71 -4.21 -18.50 -3.28
N ALA A 72 -3.63 -18.68 -4.47
CA ALA A 72 -2.36 -18.06 -4.83
C ALA A 72 -2.43 -16.52 -4.77
N GLU A 73 -3.49 -15.92 -5.31
CA GLU A 73 -3.74 -14.47 -5.19
C GLU A 73 -3.87 -14.04 -3.73
N GLN A 74 -4.55 -14.83 -2.89
CA GLN A 74 -4.73 -14.51 -1.48
C GLN A 74 -3.40 -14.57 -0.71
N GLU A 75 -2.55 -15.55 -0.99
CA GLU A 75 -1.22 -15.67 -0.40
C GLU A 75 -0.31 -14.51 -0.82
N GLN A 76 -0.32 -14.14 -2.10
CA GLN A 76 0.41 -12.98 -2.60
C GLN A 76 -0.04 -11.69 -1.92
N ALA A 77 -1.35 -11.45 -1.84
CA ALA A 77 -1.89 -10.27 -1.18
C ALA A 77 -1.50 -10.20 0.32
N ARG A 78 -1.45 -11.35 1.01
CA ARG A 78 -0.97 -11.42 2.40
C ARG A 78 0.51 -11.08 2.50
N ALA A 79 1.35 -11.69 1.66
CA ALA A 79 2.78 -11.42 1.63
C ALA A 79 3.09 -9.95 1.32
N GLU A 80 2.35 -9.33 0.40
CA GLU A 80 2.46 -7.90 0.10
C GLU A 80 2.06 -7.02 1.28
N ALA A 81 0.97 -7.36 1.98
CA ALA A 81 0.54 -6.65 3.18
C ALA A 81 1.59 -6.74 4.31
N GLU A 82 2.18 -7.91 4.53
CA GLU A 82 3.25 -8.11 5.51
C GLU A 82 4.51 -7.31 5.14
N ALA A 83 4.91 -7.36 3.86
CA ALA A 83 6.05 -6.58 3.37
C ALA A 83 5.82 -5.07 3.50
N ALA A 84 4.60 -4.59 3.23
CA ALA A 84 4.23 -3.19 3.41
C ALA A 84 4.24 -2.79 4.88
N ALA A 85 3.75 -3.65 5.79
CA ALA A 85 3.79 -3.40 7.22
C ALA A 85 5.23 -3.33 7.74
N HIS A 86 6.10 -4.24 7.29
CA HIS A 86 7.52 -4.23 7.63
C HIS A 86 8.21 -2.95 7.16
N ARG A 87 7.99 -2.51 5.91
CA ARG A 87 8.55 -1.24 5.40
C ARG A 87 8.12 -0.05 6.27
N ARG A 88 6.84 0.06 6.59
CA ARG A 88 6.32 1.12 7.46
C ARG A 88 6.98 1.13 8.84
N ALA A 89 7.19 -0.05 9.43
CA ALA A 89 7.85 -0.17 10.72
C ALA A 89 9.33 0.28 10.67
N VAL A 90 10.04 -0.10 9.60
CA VAL A 90 11.44 0.34 9.38
C VAL A 90 11.51 1.85 9.17
N ASP A 91 10.63 2.41 8.34
CA ASP A 91 10.58 3.85 8.07
C ASP A 91 10.28 4.64 9.35
N GLU A 92 9.37 4.15 10.19
CA GLU A 92 9.06 4.77 11.48
C GLU A 92 10.25 4.72 12.45
N GLN A 93 10.96 3.59 12.49
CA GLN A 93 12.19 3.47 13.30
C GLN A 93 13.28 4.43 12.81
N LEU A 94 13.47 4.50 11.50
CA LEU A 94 14.44 5.40 10.89
C LEU A 94 14.09 6.86 11.20
N ALA A 95 12.82 7.25 11.06
CA ALA A 95 12.35 8.59 11.40
C ALA A 95 12.60 8.96 12.87
N LYS A 96 12.40 8.02 13.80
CA LYS A 96 12.71 8.22 15.23
C LYS A 96 14.21 8.40 15.47
N GLN A 97 15.04 7.61 14.79
CA GLN A 97 16.49 7.71 14.91
C GLN A 97 17.03 9.01 14.34
N THR A 98 16.54 9.43 13.17
CA THR A 98 16.93 10.70 12.54
C THR A 98 16.48 11.89 13.37
N ALA A 99 15.26 11.88 13.93
CA ALA A 99 14.81 12.93 14.84
C ALA A 99 15.73 13.08 16.06
N ARG A 100 16.05 11.97 16.73
CA ARG A 100 16.97 11.97 17.89
C ARG A 100 18.37 12.45 17.54
N PHE A 101 18.87 12.07 16.35
CA PHE A 101 20.17 12.52 15.88
C PHE A 101 20.18 14.04 15.62
N VAL A 102 19.16 14.56 14.94
CA VAL A 102 19.02 15.99 14.67
C VAL A 102 18.91 16.79 15.97
N GLU A 103 18.11 16.34 16.93
CA GLU A 103 18.00 16.98 18.25
C GLU A 103 19.37 17.09 18.95
N ARG A 104 20.16 16.00 18.93
CA ARG A 104 21.50 16.00 19.51
C ARG A 104 22.43 17.01 18.84
N VAL A 105 22.47 16.99 17.51
CA VAL A 105 23.32 17.90 16.73
C VAL A 105 22.93 19.36 16.96
N LEU A 106 21.63 19.66 17.04
CA LEU A 106 21.16 21.01 17.33
C LEU A 106 21.51 21.46 18.75
N ALA A 107 21.43 20.56 19.74
CA ALA A 107 21.85 20.85 21.11
C ALA A 107 23.36 21.14 21.19
N GLU A 108 24.20 20.30 20.58
CA GLU A 108 25.65 20.50 20.51
C GLU A 108 26.01 21.84 19.82
N HIS A 109 25.31 22.18 18.74
CA HIS A 109 25.51 23.45 18.04
C HIS A 109 25.09 24.66 18.90
N ALA A 110 23.99 24.55 19.64
CA ALA A 110 23.52 25.63 20.53
C ALA A 110 24.51 25.89 21.67
N GLU A 111 25.07 24.83 22.26
CA GLU A 111 26.13 24.94 23.28
C GLU A 111 27.38 25.61 22.72
N ALA A 112 27.84 25.20 21.53
CA ALA A 112 29.01 25.79 20.88
C ALA A 112 28.83 27.29 20.57
N GLU A 113 27.64 27.69 20.12
CA GLU A 113 27.31 29.10 19.88
C GLU A 113 27.22 29.90 21.20
N HIS A 114 26.67 29.31 22.27
CA HIS A 114 26.66 29.93 23.59
C HIS A 114 28.08 30.18 24.12
N ASP A 115 28.96 29.17 24.04
CA ASP A 115 30.37 29.27 24.43
C ASP A 115 31.13 30.33 23.62
N ARG A 116 30.89 30.36 22.30
CA ARG A 116 31.46 31.37 21.41
C ARG A 116 31.03 32.78 21.81
N HIS A 117 29.75 32.96 22.11
CA HIS A 117 29.20 34.23 22.55
C HIS A 117 29.77 34.66 23.91
N ALA A 118 29.89 33.73 24.87
CA ALA A 118 30.50 33.99 26.18
C ALA A 118 31.96 34.46 26.03
N ARG A 119 32.76 33.82 25.17
CA ARG A 119 34.14 34.24 24.87
C ARG A 119 34.22 35.62 24.22
N LEU A 120 33.22 36.00 23.41
CA LEU A 120 33.15 37.33 22.81
C LEU A 120 32.92 38.41 23.89
N MET A 121 32.05 38.15 24.85
CA MET A 121 31.73 39.08 25.93
C MET A 121 32.88 39.25 26.94
N GLN A 122 33.69 38.20 27.14
CA GLN A 122 34.87 38.25 28.02
C GLN A 122 36.12 38.85 27.34
N ARG A 123 36.08 39.10 26.03
CA ARG A 123 37.24 39.62 25.31
C ARG A 123 37.48 41.07 25.73
N PRO A 124 38.65 41.39 26.32
CA PRO A 124 38.97 42.77 26.63
C PRO A 124 39.00 43.59 25.34
N PRO A 125 38.59 44.87 25.40
CA PRO A 125 38.58 45.73 24.22
C PRO A 125 39.99 45.77 23.62
N VAL A 126 40.09 45.44 22.33
CA VAL A 126 41.36 45.52 21.61
C VAL A 126 41.73 46.99 21.51
N PRO A 127 42.89 47.43 22.05
CA PRO A 127 43.32 48.81 21.90
C PRO A 127 43.47 49.09 20.40
N ARG A 128 42.72 50.08 19.91
CA ARG A 128 42.93 50.58 18.54
C ARG A 128 44.34 51.14 18.49
N ARG A 129 45.20 50.59 17.63
CA ARG A 129 46.45 51.26 17.27
C ARG A 129 46.07 52.63 16.71
N ALA A 130 46.59 53.69 17.33
CA ALA A 130 46.41 55.08 16.91
C ALA A 130 47.26 55.40 15.66
N GLU A 131 47.31 54.48 14.69
CA GLU A 131 48.02 54.64 13.43
C GLU A 131 47.00 54.50 12.30
N GLY A 132 46.35 55.62 11.99
CA GLY A 132 45.31 55.67 10.97
C GLY A 132 44.77 57.08 10.83
N ARG A 133 45.59 57.96 10.27
CA ARG A 133 45.19 59.29 9.80
C ARG A 133 44.00 59.12 8.85
N LEU A 134 42.80 59.46 9.28
CA LEU A 134 41.65 59.61 8.39
C LEU A 134 41.91 60.84 7.53
N THR A 135 42.50 60.64 6.34
CA THR A 135 42.39 61.64 5.28
C THR A 135 40.93 61.64 4.86
N ALA A 136 40.17 62.62 5.34
CA ALA A 136 38.89 62.95 4.76
C ALA A 136 39.11 63.25 3.27
N ALA A 137 38.64 62.35 2.40
CA ALA A 137 38.61 62.61 0.97
C ALA A 137 37.58 63.72 0.75
N HIS A 138 38.06 64.97 0.69
CA HIS A 138 37.25 66.11 0.30
C HIS A 138 36.93 65.95 -1.19
N VAL A 139 35.77 65.39 -1.52
CA VAL A 139 35.25 65.38 -2.89
C VAL A 139 34.87 66.81 -3.22
N VAL A 140 35.77 67.54 -3.89
CA VAL A 140 35.43 68.80 -4.54
C VAL A 140 34.57 68.44 -5.75
N ALA A 141 33.28 68.74 -5.68
CA ALA A 141 32.39 68.72 -6.84
C ALA A 141 32.84 69.82 -7.81
N GLY A 142 33.72 69.46 -8.75
CA GLY A 142 34.13 70.29 -9.87
C GLY A 142 32.96 70.50 -10.82
N ARG A 143 32.33 71.67 -10.69
CA ARG A 143 31.35 72.22 -11.63
C ARG A 143 32.02 72.50 -12.97
N GLY A 144 31.73 71.69 -13.98
CA GLY A 144 32.07 71.96 -15.38
C GLY A 144 30.79 72.26 -16.17
N ILE A 145 30.48 73.54 -16.32
CA ILE A 145 29.57 74.06 -17.35
C ILE A 145 30.45 74.36 -18.57
N ARG A 146 30.24 73.64 -19.67
CA ARG A 146 30.22 74.12 -21.08
C ARG A 146 30.13 72.95 -22.03
#